data_AF-A0A7V1C2T7-F1
#
_entry.id   AF-A0A7V1C2T7-F1
#
_cell.length_a   1.000
_cell.length_b   1.000
_cell.length_c   1.000
_cell.angle_alpha   90.00
_cell.angle_beta   90.00
_cell.angle_gamma   90.00
#
_symmetry.space_group_name_H-M   'P 1'
#
loop_
_entity.id
_entity.type
_entity.pdbx_description
1 polymer ?
#
loop_
_entity_poly.entity_id
_entity_poly.type
_entity_poly.pdbx_seq_one_letter_code
_entity_poly.pdbx_strand_id
1 'polypeptide(L)'
;MGSEKDSSRLFGNVLFPKIFQTFRMAIQPGKLIIAFSALAIICLAGWIMDFSKTVVATPDVQATTTELQIYMDSPEQCTARLTAVQSYIEKYKEAGERRGVFSTLWRFSAARFHGALNSLFTFNLPGVAANIADWFNAVGWAIRYHFLYCIIFFAIGLAAISVAGGSL
;
A
#
# COMPACT_ATOMS: atom_id res chain seq x y z
N MET A 1 -55.59 -4.38 -15.73
CA MET A 1 -54.33 -4.92 -16.31
C MET A 1 -53.60 -3.80 -17.04
N GLY A 2 -52.77 -3.03 -16.35
CA GLY A 2 -52.04 -1.90 -16.95
C GLY A 2 -50.73 -1.53 -16.26
N SER A 3 -50.46 -2.07 -15.06
CA SER A 3 -49.31 -1.68 -14.25
C SER A 3 -47.97 -2.33 -14.63
N GLU A 4 -47.97 -3.46 -15.36
CA GLU A 4 -46.73 -4.20 -15.68
C GLU A 4 -45.97 -3.65 -16.90
N LYS A 5 -46.66 -3.00 -17.84
CA LYS A 5 -46.05 -2.50 -19.09
C LYS A 5 -45.28 -1.19 -18.91
N ASP A 6 -45.70 -0.33 -17.97
CA ASP A 6 -45.03 0.94 -17.72
C ASP A 6 -43.76 0.80 -16.87
N SER A 7 -43.73 -0.14 -15.91
CA SER A 7 -42.53 -0.41 -15.11
C SER A 7 -41.36 -0.90 -15.98
N SER A 8 -41.65 -1.76 -16.96
CA SER A 8 -40.67 -2.26 -17.95
C SER A 8 -40.07 -1.15 -18.82
N ARG A 9 -40.85 -0.10 -19.13
CA ARG A 9 -40.39 1.06 -19.92
C ARG A 9 -39.59 2.05 -19.09
N LEU A 10 -39.93 2.23 -17.81
CA LEU A 10 -39.16 3.07 -16.89
C LEU A 10 -37.78 2.48 -16.59
N PHE A 11 -37.69 1.15 -16.38
CA PHE A 11 -36.41 0.44 -16.21
C PHE A 11 -35.58 0.34 -17.51
N GLY A 12 -36.20 0.46 -18.69
CA GLY A 12 -35.48 0.52 -19.98
C GLY A 12 -34.82 1.87 -20.27
N ASN A 13 -35.26 2.94 -19.59
CA ASN A 13 -34.79 4.32 -19.80
C ASN A 13 -33.95 4.87 -18.64
N VAL A 14 -33.76 4.13 -17.54
CA VAL A 14 -32.78 4.55 -16.54
C VAL A 14 -31.40 4.54 -17.18
N LEU A 15 -30.69 5.66 -17.05
CA LEU A 15 -29.27 5.77 -17.41
C LEU A 15 -28.42 4.72 -16.69
N PHE A 16 -28.88 4.23 -15.53
CA PHE A 16 -28.14 3.33 -14.67
C PHE A 16 -27.84 1.95 -15.31
N PRO A 17 -28.82 1.15 -15.82
CA PRO A 17 -28.51 -0.08 -16.55
C PRO A 17 -27.60 0.12 -17.76
N LYS A 18 -27.77 1.22 -18.52
CA LYS A 18 -26.91 1.53 -19.66
C LYS A 18 -25.50 1.88 -19.21
N ILE A 19 -25.32 2.75 -18.21
CA ILE A 19 -24.01 3.07 -17.63
C ILE A 19 -23.37 1.80 -17.05
N PHE A 20 -24.14 0.94 -16.39
CA PHE A 20 -23.64 -0.32 -15.82
C PHE A 20 -23.26 -1.34 -16.90
N GLN A 21 -24.01 -1.38 -18.01
CA GLN A 21 -23.72 -2.20 -19.17
C GLN A 21 -22.49 -1.68 -19.93
N THR A 22 -22.38 -0.38 -20.17
CA THR A 22 -21.20 0.24 -20.79
C THR A 22 -19.98 0.12 -19.87
N PHE A 23 -20.14 0.24 -18.55
CA PHE A 23 -19.11 -0.03 -17.56
C PHE A 23 -18.69 -1.51 -17.59
N ARG A 24 -19.62 -2.45 -17.65
CA ARG A 24 -19.34 -3.90 -17.76
C ARG A 24 -18.72 -4.27 -19.12
N MET A 25 -18.99 -3.50 -20.17
CA MET A 25 -18.41 -3.69 -21.50
C MET A 25 -17.03 -3.04 -21.62
N ALA A 26 -16.80 -1.90 -20.94
CA ALA A 26 -15.52 -1.20 -20.86
C ALA A 26 -14.56 -1.85 -19.85
N ILE A 27 -15.08 -2.34 -18.73
CA ILE A 27 -14.37 -3.12 -17.72
C ILE A 27 -14.87 -4.54 -17.89
N GLN A 28 -14.19 -5.28 -18.76
CA GLN A 28 -14.39 -6.72 -18.90
C GLN A 28 -14.20 -7.33 -17.51
N PRO A 29 -15.26 -7.85 -16.84
CA PRO A 29 -15.19 -8.23 -15.42
C PRO A 29 -14.13 -9.31 -15.18
N GLY A 30 -13.85 -10.14 -16.20
CA GLY A 30 -12.73 -11.09 -16.18
C GLY A 30 -11.37 -10.42 -16.00
N LYS A 31 -11.10 -9.30 -16.67
CA LYS A 31 -9.84 -8.55 -16.53
C LYS A 31 -9.72 -7.92 -15.14
N LEU A 32 -10.83 -7.45 -14.58
CA LEU A 32 -10.89 -6.95 -13.21
C LEU A 32 -10.56 -8.05 -12.19
N ILE A 33 -11.15 -9.24 -12.35
CA ILE A 33 -10.90 -10.40 -11.47
C ILE A 33 -9.43 -10.83 -11.52
N ILE A 34 -8.82 -10.84 -12.72
CA ILE A 34 -7.40 -11.18 -12.88
C ILE A 34 -6.50 -10.13 -12.21
N ALA A 35 -6.81 -8.84 -12.36
CA ALA A 35 -6.08 -7.77 -11.68
C ALA A 35 -6.21 -7.87 -10.14
N PHE A 36 -7.41 -8.13 -9.62
CA PHE A 36 -7.61 -8.37 -8.17
C PHE A 36 -6.88 -9.61 -7.67
N SER A 37 -6.86 -10.68 -8.46
CA SER A 37 -6.15 -11.92 -8.13
C SER A 37 -4.64 -11.69 -8.08
N ALA A 38 -4.09 -10.96 -9.05
CA ALA A 38 -2.67 -10.59 -9.04
C ALA A 38 -2.32 -9.72 -7.83
N LEU A 39 -3.16 -8.74 -7.47
CA LEU A 39 -2.97 -7.93 -6.28
C LEU A 39 -3.01 -8.79 -5.01
N ALA A 40 -3.95 -9.73 -4.92
CA ALA A 40 -4.04 -10.66 -3.80
C ALA A 40 -2.78 -11.52 -3.66
N ILE A 41 -2.25 -12.05 -4.77
CA ILE A 41 -0.99 -12.81 -4.78
C ILE A 41 0.17 -11.94 -4.30
N ILE A 42 0.27 -10.69 -4.76
CA ILE A 42 1.31 -9.74 -4.34
C ILE A 42 1.22 -9.46 -2.83
N CYS A 43 0.00 -9.20 -2.32
CA CYS A 43 -0.22 -8.97 -0.89
C CYS A 43 0.11 -10.21 -0.05
N LEU A 44 -0.28 -11.40 -0.51
CA LEU A 44 0.04 -12.66 0.16
C LEU A 44 1.55 -12.95 0.14
N ALA A 45 2.24 -12.64 -0.96
CA ALA A 45 3.68 -12.75 -1.04
C ALA A 45 4.39 -11.77 -0.10
N GLY A 46 3.90 -10.53 0.02
CA GLY A 46 4.39 -9.60 1.03
C GLY A 46 4.18 -10.13 2.45
N TRP A 47 3.00 -10.68 2.72
CA TRP A 47 2.67 -11.24 4.02
C TRP A 47 3.50 -12.48 4.38
N ILE A 48 3.74 -13.40 3.42
CA ILE A 48 4.55 -14.59 3.68
C ILE A 48 6.03 -14.25 3.90
N MET A 49 6.54 -13.20 3.25
CA MET A 49 7.91 -12.73 3.50
C MET A 49 8.04 -11.93 4.80
N ASP A 50 6.93 -11.43 5.34
CA ASP A 50 6.86 -10.77 6.65
C ASP A 50 7.26 -11.72 7.80
N PHE A 51 7.25 -13.04 7.56
CA PHE A 51 7.65 -14.07 8.52
C PHE A 51 9.14 -14.04 8.88
N SER A 52 9.99 -13.44 8.03
CA SER A 52 11.43 -13.28 8.31
C SER A 52 11.71 -12.30 9.45
N LYS A 53 10.70 -11.55 9.93
CA LYS A 53 10.76 -10.70 11.14
C LYS A 53 12.05 -9.89 11.24
N THR A 54 12.36 -9.12 10.20
CA THR A 54 13.63 -8.39 10.07
C THR A 54 13.60 -6.96 10.60
N VAL A 55 12.42 -6.42 10.94
CA VAL A 55 12.27 -5.05 11.42
C VAL A 55 12.14 -5.04 12.93
N VAL A 56 12.99 -4.28 13.60
CA VAL A 56 12.92 -4.01 15.04
C VAL A 56 11.82 -2.98 15.30
N ALA A 57 10.87 -3.35 16.15
CA ALA A 57 9.80 -2.52 16.63
C ALA A 57 9.87 -2.53 18.17
N THR A 58 9.90 -1.35 18.79
CA THR A 58 9.83 -1.28 20.25
C THR A 58 8.43 -0.85 20.66
N PRO A 59 7.82 -1.50 21.65
CA PRO A 59 6.65 -0.93 22.30
C PRO A 59 7.09 0.35 23.03
N ASP A 60 6.70 1.50 22.49
CA ASP A 60 6.81 2.79 23.20
C ASP A 60 5.47 3.10 23.88
N VAL A 61 5.50 3.98 24.88
CA VAL A 61 4.43 4.26 25.85
C VAL A 61 3.12 4.76 25.19
N GLN A 62 3.16 5.23 23.94
CA GLN A 62 1.99 5.76 23.22
C GLN A 62 1.74 5.13 21.84
N ALA A 63 2.75 4.58 21.17
CA ALA A 63 2.62 3.88 19.87
C ALA A 63 3.81 2.95 19.64
N THR A 64 3.66 1.88 18.86
CA THR A 64 4.83 1.05 18.50
C THR A 64 5.78 1.83 17.59
N THR A 65 6.91 2.30 18.13
CA THR A 65 7.94 2.99 17.34
C THR A 65 8.71 1.96 16.51
N THR A 66 8.76 2.19 15.20
CA THR A 66 9.42 1.31 14.23
C THR A 66 10.68 1.96 13.69
N GLU A 67 11.63 1.16 13.18
CA GLU A 67 12.82 1.67 12.46
C GLU A 67 12.48 2.71 11.38
N LEU A 68 11.36 2.49 10.67
CA LEU A 68 10.86 3.41 9.65
C LEU A 68 10.52 4.78 10.25
N GLN A 69 9.95 4.85 11.44
CA GLN A 69 9.59 6.12 12.07
C GLN A 69 10.83 6.93 12.47
N ILE A 70 11.86 6.26 12.98
CA ILE A 70 13.15 6.90 13.30
C ILE A 70 13.85 7.40 12.05
N TYR A 71 13.76 6.64 10.95
CA TYR A 71 14.26 7.08 9.66
C TYR A 71 13.54 8.34 9.15
N MET A 72 12.25 8.51 9.46
CA MET A 72 11.49 9.69 9.07
C MET A 72 11.68 10.91 9.97
N ASP A 73 11.87 10.69 11.28
CA ASP A 73 12.11 11.76 12.25
C ASP A 73 13.55 12.29 12.20
N SER A 74 14.47 11.52 11.61
CA SER A 74 15.87 11.91 11.47
C SER A 74 16.07 12.93 10.33
N PRO A 75 16.92 13.96 10.54
CA PRO A 75 17.20 14.95 9.50
C PRO A 75 17.80 14.29 8.24
N GLU A 76 17.46 14.83 7.07
CA GLU A 76 17.74 14.27 5.73
C GLU A 76 19.25 14.09 5.40
N GLN A 77 20.14 14.53 6.30
CA GLN A 77 21.57 14.27 6.19
C GLN A 77 21.83 12.76 6.23
N CYS A 78 22.23 12.21 5.09
CA CYS A 78 22.33 10.78 4.84
C CYS A 78 23.15 10.03 5.90
N THR A 79 24.23 10.63 6.40
CA THR A 79 25.10 10.06 7.46
C THR A 79 24.48 10.09 8.85
N ALA A 80 23.80 11.18 9.24
CA ALA A 80 23.12 11.27 10.53
C ALA A 80 21.93 10.32 10.61
N ARG A 81 21.17 10.19 9.51
CA ARG A 81 20.05 9.26 9.40
C ARG A 81 20.49 7.79 9.48
N LEU A 82 21.59 7.43 8.80
CA LEU A 82 22.10 6.06 8.88
C LEU A 82 22.55 5.70 10.31
N THR A 83 23.27 6.59 10.98
CA THR A 83 23.78 6.33 12.33
C THR A 83 22.67 6.26 13.38
N ALA A 84 21.63 7.09 13.26
CA ALA A 84 20.45 7.03 14.12
C ALA A 84 19.68 5.70 13.98
N VAL A 85 19.47 5.23 12.75
CA VAL A 85 18.80 3.94 12.50
C VAL A 85 19.67 2.78 12.96
N GLN A 86 20.97 2.78 12.64
CA GLN A 86 21.89 1.71 13.02
C GLN A 86 22.00 1.57 14.55
N SER A 87 22.15 2.70 15.27
CA SER A 87 22.23 2.70 16.73
C SER A 87 20.93 2.24 17.38
N TYR A 88 19.78 2.54 16.79
CA TYR A 88 18.48 2.01 17.24
C TYR A 88 18.37 0.49 17.01
N ILE A 89 18.75 0.00 15.82
CA ILE A 89 18.75 -1.43 15.50
C ILE A 89 19.66 -2.18 16.47
N GLU A 90 20.86 -1.68 16.72
CA GLU A 90 21.84 -2.31 17.60
C GLU A 90 21.36 -2.32 19.07
N LYS A 91 20.80 -1.20 19.53
CA LYS A 91 20.26 -1.05 20.89
C LYS A 91 19.10 -2.00 21.19
N TYR A 92 18.26 -2.30 20.20
CA TYR A 92 17.05 -3.11 20.38
C TYR A 92 17.10 -4.47 19.64
N LYS A 93 18.28 -4.88 19.17
CA LYS A 93 18.51 -6.14 18.44
C LYS A 93 18.03 -7.38 19.20
N GLU A 94 18.18 -7.36 20.53
CA GLU A 94 17.86 -8.48 21.42
C GLU A 94 16.57 -8.30 22.24
N ALA A 95 16.14 -7.06 22.45
CA ALA A 95 15.00 -6.73 23.33
C ALA A 95 13.75 -6.22 22.58
N GLY A 96 13.87 -5.89 21.29
CA GLY A 96 12.75 -5.36 20.48
C GLY A 96 11.83 -6.46 19.94
N GLU A 97 10.54 -6.14 19.85
CA GLU A 97 9.58 -6.94 19.07
C GLU A 97 10.00 -6.92 17.60
N ARG A 98 9.95 -8.07 16.92
CA ARG A 98 10.27 -8.10 15.49
C ARG A 98 9.00 -8.12 14.64
N ARG A 99 8.85 -7.12 13.78
CA ARG A 99 7.81 -7.04 12.74
C ARG A 99 8.44 -7.29 11.37
N GLY A 100 7.62 -7.62 10.39
CA GLY A 100 8.11 -7.70 9.01
C GLY A 100 7.97 -6.37 8.27
N VAL A 101 8.67 -6.31 7.14
CA VAL A 101 8.84 -5.11 6.29
C VAL A 101 7.53 -4.74 5.58
N PHE A 102 6.73 -5.72 5.17
CA PHE A 102 5.47 -5.46 4.50
C PHE A 102 4.45 -4.88 5.46
N SER A 103 4.31 -5.45 6.65
CA SER A 103 3.34 -4.97 7.64
C SER A 103 3.64 -3.53 8.08
N THR A 104 4.92 -3.16 8.25
CA THR A 104 5.31 -1.78 8.58
C THR A 104 5.04 -0.82 7.43
N LEU A 105 5.45 -1.14 6.20
CA LEU A 105 5.17 -0.31 5.01
C LEU A 105 3.68 -0.21 4.72
N TRP A 106 2.93 -1.29 4.88
CA TRP A 106 1.49 -1.33 4.64
C TRP A 106 0.73 -0.43 5.61
N ARG A 107 1.03 -0.54 6.91
CA ARG A 107 0.44 0.33 7.94
C ARG A 107 0.81 1.79 7.71
N PHE A 108 2.08 2.05 7.39
CA PHE A 108 2.55 3.39 7.08
C PHE A 108 1.85 3.98 5.85
N SER A 109 1.74 3.19 4.77
CA SER A 109 1.05 3.58 3.54
C SER A 109 -0.43 3.86 3.80
N ALA A 110 -1.10 3.04 4.61
CA ALA A 110 -2.50 3.26 4.98
C ALA A 110 -2.69 4.57 5.76
N ALA A 111 -1.77 4.89 6.68
CA ALA A 111 -1.79 6.13 7.43
C ALA A 111 -1.56 7.36 6.54
N ARG A 112 -0.56 7.32 5.64
CA ARG A 112 -0.30 8.42 4.69
C ARG A 112 -1.38 8.56 3.62
N PHE A 113 -2.00 7.46 3.21
CA PHE A 113 -3.16 7.50 2.31
C PHE A 113 -4.34 8.20 2.98
N HIS A 114 -4.67 7.85 4.23
CA HIS A 114 -5.70 8.57 4.99
C HIS A 114 -5.33 10.05 5.20
N GLY A 115 -4.06 10.34 5.51
CA GLY A 115 -3.55 11.71 5.65
C GLY A 115 -3.68 12.52 4.36
N ALA A 116 -3.33 11.92 3.22
CA ALA A 116 -3.47 12.52 1.90
C ALA A 116 -4.94 12.75 1.54
N LEU A 117 -5.82 11.78 1.79
CA LEU A 117 -7.26 11.95 1.56
C LEU A 117 -7.85 13.07 2.43
N ASN A 118 -7.51 13.10 3.72
CA ASN A 118 -7.96 14.16 4.61
C ASN A 118 -7.45 15.54 4.15
N SER A 119 -6.21 15.61 3.70
CA SER A 119 -5.62 16.83 3.11
C SER A 119 -6.32 17.23 1.80
N LEU A 120 -6.69 16.25 0.96
CA LEU A 120 -7.42 16.49 -0.28
C LEU A 120 -8.83 17.02 -0.01
N PHE A 121 -9.56 16.42 0.94
CA PHE A 121 -10.89 16.88 1.33
C PHE A 121 -10.88 18.27 1.98
N THR A 122 -9.76 18.65 2.59
CA THR A 122 -9.54 19.99 3.15
C THR A 122 -8.89 20.96 2.15
N PHE A 123 -8.75 20.57 0.88
CA PHE A 123 -8.08 21.34 -0.19
C PHE A 123 -6.64 21.77 0.14
N ASN A 124 -5.97 21.08 1.05
CA ASN A 124 -4.58 21.31 1.44
C ASN A 124 -3.62 20.54 0.51
N LEU A 125 -3.35 21.10 -0.67
CA LEU A 125 -2.41 20.52 -1.65
C LEU A 125 -0.98 20.33 -1.11
N PRO A 126 -0.40 21.26 -0.31
CA PRO A 126 0.88 21.01 0.36
C PRO A 126 0.85 19.78 1.26
N GLY A 127 -0.25 19.56 2.00
CA GLY A 127 -0.43 18.37 2.82
C GLY A 127 -0.47 17.08 2.02
N VAL A 128 -1.09 17.09 0.84
CA VAL A 128 -1.08 15.94 -0.10
C VAL A 128 0.34 15.66 -0.58
N ALA A 129 1.07 16.69 -1.01
CA ALA A 129 2.45 16.55 -1.48
C ALA A 129 3.38 16.02 -0.38
N ALA A 130 3.23 16.49 0.87
CA ALA A 130 4.00 16.00 2.02
C ALA A 130 3.73 14.51 2.28
N ASN A 131 2.46 14.07 2.29
CA ASN A 131 2.12 12.65 2.47
C ASN A 131 2.67 11.76 1.36
N ILE A 132 2.71 12.26 0.11
CA ILE A 132 3.31 11.55 -1.03
C ILE A 132 4.83 11.49 -0.90
N ALA A 133 5.49 12.59 -0.54
CA ALA A 133 6.94 12.63 -0.31
C ALA A 133 7.36 11.66 0.81
N ASP A 134 6.59 11.63 1.90
CA ASP A 134 6.75 10.70 3.01
C ASP A 134 6.64 9.24 2.56
N TRP A 135 5.73 8.94 1.65
CA TRP A 135 5.58 7.61 1.06
C TRP A 135 6.82 7.21 0.25
N PHE A 136 7.35 8.10 -0.60
CA PHE A 136 8.60 7.84 -1.33
C PHE A 136 9.79 7.64 -0.40
N ASN A 137 9.87 8.42 0.68
CA ASN A 137 10.90 8.27 1.71
C ASN A 137 10.83 6.89 2.39
N ALA A 138 9.63 6.40 2.69
CA ALA A 138 9.43 5.07 3.26
C ALA A 138 9.83 3.95 2.28
N VAL A 139 9.56 4.11 0.99
CA VAL A 139 10.05 3.19 -0.05
C VAL A 139 11.59 3.23 -0.12
N GLY A 140 12.19 4.42 -0.03
CA GLY A 140 13.64 4.59 0.03
C GLY A 140 14.27 3.86 1.22
N TRP A 141 13.64 3.91 2.40
CA TRP A 141 14.06 3.13 3.57
C TRP A 141 14.05 1.63 3.29
N ALA A 142 12.96 1.12 2.71
CA ALA A 142 12.81 -0.31 2.42
C ALA A 142 13.91 -0.81 1.47
N ILE A 143 14.19 -0.06 0.39
CA ILE A 143 15.24 -0.41 -0.57
C ILE A 143 16.62 -0.37 0.09
N ARG A 144 16.87 0.62 0.96
CA ARG A 144 18.18 0.83 1.59
C ARG A 144 18.53 -0.24 2.62
N TYR A 145 17.59 -0.60 3.50
CA TYR A 145 17.84 -1.50 4.64
C TYR A 145 17.38 -2.94 4.38
N HIS A 146 16.44 -3.14 3.45
CA HIS A 146 15.87 -4.44 3.13
C HIS A 146 15.95 -4.73 1.63
N PHE A 147 17.12 -4.45 1.02
CA PHE A 147 17.34 -4.60 -0.42
C PHE A 147 16.98 -5.99 -0.96
N LEU A 148 17.41 -7.06 -0.28
CA LEU A 148 17.09 -8.45 -0.66
C LEU A 148 15.58 -8.71 -0.64
N TYR A 149 14.89 -8.19 0.39
CA TYR A 149 13.44 -8.28 0.49
C TYR A 149 12.76 -7.58 -0.70
N CYS A 150 13.20 -6.37 -1.03
CA CYS A 150 12.67 -5.59 -2.15
C CYS A 150 12.86 -6.29 -3.49
N ILE A 151 14.02 -6.88 -3.76
CA ILE A 151 14.26 -7.63 -5.00
C ILE A 151 13.31 -8.81 -5.14
N ILE A 152 13.17 -9.63 -4.09
CA ILE A 152 12.32 -10.81 -4.13
C ILE A 152 10.85 -10.40 -4.30
N PHE A 153 10.40 -9.39 -3.54
CA PHE A 153 9.05 -8.86 -3.66
C PHE A 153 8.76 -8.29 -5.05
N PHE A 154 9.73 -7.56 -5.62
CA PHE A 154 9.58 -7.00 -6.96
C PHE A 154 9.57 -8.09 -8.03
N ALA A 155 10.38 -9.14 -7.91
CA ALA A 155 10.37 -10.26 -8.82
C ALA A 155 9.02 -11.00 -8.81
N ILE A 156 8.45 -11.26 -7.62
CA ILE A 156 7.13 -11.87 -7.48
C ILE A 156 6.05 -10.94 -8.06
N GLY A 157 6.14 -9.64 -7.78
CA GLY A 157 5.24 -8.63 -8.30
C GLY A 157 5.26 -8.55 -9.83
N LEU A 158 6.45 -8.52 -10.43
CA LEU A 158 6.63 -8.56 -11.87
C LEU A 158 6.08 -9.84 -12.48
N ALA A 159 6.30 -11.00 -11.85
CA ALA A 159 5.75 -12.26 -12.33
C ALA A 159 4.21 -12.23 -12.31
N ALA A 160 3.61 -11.79 -11.21
CA ALA A 160 2.15 -11.67 -11.07
C ALA A 160 1.56 -10.67 -12.08
N ILE A 161 2.21 -9.51 -12.25
CA ILE A 161 1.80 -8.48 -13.23
C ILE A 161 2.00 -8.98 -14.66
N SER A 162 3.04 -9.76 -14.95
CA SER A 162 3.27 -10.31 -16.30
C SER A 162 2.21 -11.34 -16.66
N VAL A 163 1.79 -12.19 -15.70
CA VAL A 163 0.69 -13.15 -15.90
C VAL A 163 -0.64 -12.43 -16.10
N ALA A 164 -0.92 -11.42 -15.26
CA ALA A 164 -2.15 -10.65 -15.36
C ALA A 164 -2.20 -9.74 -16.60
N GLY A 165 -1.08 -9.10 -16.92
CA GLY A 165 -0.89 -8.18 -18.05
C GLY A 165 -0.81 -8.89 -19.39
N GLY A 166 -0.30 -10.12 -19.44
CA GLY A 166 -0.35 -10.96 -20.65
C GLY A 166 -1.75 -11.49 -20.98
N SER A 167 -2.69 -11.41 -20.03
CA SER A 167 -4.12 -11.73 -20.23
C SER A 167 -4.97 -10.53 -20.65
N LEU A 168 -4.36 -9.34 -20.73
CA LEU A 168 -5.00 -8.03 -20.89
C LEU A 168 -5.03 -7.57 -22.35
#